data_AF-A0A5J6UEU6-F1
#
_entry.id   AF-A0A5J6UEU6-F1
#
_cell.length_a   1.000
_cell.length_b   1.000
_cell.length_c   1.000
_cell.angle_alpha   90.00
_cell.angle_beta   90.00
_cell.angle_gamma   90.00
#
_symmetry.space_group_name_H-M   'P 1'
#
loop_
_entity.id
_entity.type
_entity.pdbx_description
1 polymer ?
#
loop_
_entity_poly.entity_id
_entity_poly.type
_entity_poly.pdbx_seq_one_letter_code
_entity_poly.pdbx_strand_id
1 'polypeptide(L)'
;MTDITFKDIENEVRRLVNENPDYKYPAPYDGLCTYNAVESEGEDGTEAKPACLFGQAFTNLGSPIPDKHEGQFIQTVLGVLGINSTRAERCWAGAVQDKQDNSRRWREAVAFADRIYPIS
;
A
#
# COMPACT_ATOMS: atom_id res chain seq x y z
N MET A 1 -0.22 -7.91 19.47
CA MET A 1 -0.45 -7.56 18.06
C MET A 1 -1.54 -6.52 18.06
N THR A 2 -1.37 -5.44 17.32
CA THR A 2 -2.35 -4.37 17.20
C THR A 2 -3.62 -4.89 16.54
N ASP A 3 -4.79 -4.55 17.10
CA ASP A 3 -6.13 -4.96 16.63
C ASP A 3 -6.56 -4.19 15.37
N ILE A 4 -5.66 -4.00 14.40
CA ILE A 4 -6.02 -3.33 13.13
C ILE A 4 -6.85 -4.29 12.27
N THR A 5 -7.96 -3.78 11.74
CA THR A 5 -8.83 -4.52 10.84
C THR A 5 -8.56 -4.16 9.39
N PHE A 6 -9.06 -4.98 8.46
CA PHE A 6 -9.05 -4.61 7.04
C PHE A 6 -9.78 -3.27 6.80
N LYS A 7 -10.87 -3.00 7.54
CA LYS A 7 -11.62 -1.76 7.37
C LYS A 7 -10.81 -0.53 7.79
N ASP A 8 -9.98 -0.64 8.82
CA ASP A 8 -9.09 0.45 9.24
C ASP A 8 -8.06 0.75 8.14
N ILE A 9 -7.48 -0.29 7.55
CA ILE A 9 -6.54 -0.18 6.43
C ILE A 9 -7.22 0.45 5.22
N GLU A 10 -8.42 -0.01 4.86
CA GLU A 10 -9.19 0.55 3.74
C GLU A 10 -9.49 2.04 3.96
N ASN A 11 -9.99 2.40 5.13
CA ASN A 11 -10.31 3.79 5.47
C ASN A 11 -9.08 4.69 5.38
N GLU A 12 -7.94 4.21 5.87
CA GLU A 12 -6.69 4.96 5.84
C GLU A 12 -6.14 5.11 4.42
N VAL A 13 -6.21 4.06 3.61
CA VAL A 13 -5.90 4.12 2.17
C VAL A 13 -6.78 5.15 1.47
N ARG A 14 -8.08 5.15 1.73
CA ARG A 14 -9.02 6.13 1.15
C ARG A 14 -8.73 7.55 1.62
N ARG A 15 -8.35 7.75 2.89
CA ARG A 15 -7.94 9.06 3.42
C ARG A 15 -6.71 9.59 2.67
N LEU A 16 -5.66 8.77 2.55
CA LEU A 16 -4.43 9.11 1.82
C LEU A 16 -4.69 9.46 0.35
N VAL A 17 -5.56 8.70 -0.31
CA VAL A 17 -5.97 8.96 -1.70
C VAL A 17 -6.76 10.26 -1.83
N ASN A 18 -7.59 10.60 -0.84
CA ASN A 18 -8.34 11.85 -0.86
C ASN A 18 -7.43 13.07 -0.62
N GLU A 19 -6.39 12.92 0.20
CA GLU A 19 -5.40 13.98 0.44
C GLU A 19 -4.48 14.18 -0.76
N ASN A 20 -4.05 13.10 -1.42
CA ASN A 20 -3.08 13.13 -2.50
C ASN A 20 -3.55 12.32 -3.72
N PRO A 21 -4.65 12.71 -4.39
CA PRO A 21 -5.28 11.89 -5.42
C PRO A 21 -4.43 11.64 -6.66
N ASP A 22 -3.63 12.65 -7.03
CA ASP A 22 -2.78 12.62 -8.22
C ASP A 22 -1.37 12.11 -7.96
N TYR A 23 -1.07 11.78 -6.70
CA TYR A 23 0.24 11.24 -6.33
C TYR A 23 0.49 9.92 -7.04
N LYS A 24 1.68 9.81 -7.64
CA LYS A 24 2.21 8.60 -8.24
C LYS A 24 3.37 8.14 -7.39
N TYR A 25 3.28 6.92 -6.91
CA TYR A 25 4.35 6.30 -6.15
C TYR A 25 5.60 6.13 -7.04
N PRO A 26 6.74 6.76 -6.69
CA PRO A 26 7.98 6.60 -7.44
C PRO A 26 8.65 5.29 -7.00
N ALA A 27 8.23 4.16 -7.61
CA ALA A 27 8.70 2.85 -7.22
C ALA A 27 10.25 2.77 -7.24
N PRO A 28 10.89 2.45 -6.11
CA PRO A 28 12.35 2.53 -5.98
C PRO A 28 13.10 1.40 -6.70
N TYR A 29 12.47 0.24 -6.94
CA TYR A 29 13.08 -0.97 -7.49
C TYR A 29 12.13 -1.69 -8.45
N ASP A 30 12.47 -1.79 -9.75
CA ASP A 30 11.77 -2.59 -10.78
C ASP A 30 10.22 -2.53 -10.78
N GLY A 31 9.64 -1.43 -10.30
CA GLY A 31 8.19 -1.24 -10.22
C GLY A 31 7.51 -1.88 -9.00
N LEU A 32 8.24 -2.38 -8.00
CA LEU A 32 7.66 -2.98 -6.79
C LEU A 32 7.40 -1.95 -5.68
N CYS A 33 6.23 -2.06 -5.05
CA CYS A 33 5.85 -1.40 -3.79
C CYS A 33 6.94 -1.66 -2.72
N THR A 34 7.42 -0.59 -2.07
CA THR A 34 8.12 -0.70 -0.78
C THR A 34 7.22 -0.28 0.37
N TYR A 35 7.02 -1.14 1.35
CA TYR A 35 6.18 -0.81 2.50
C TYR A 35 6.85 0.16 3.46
N ASN A 36 8.17 0.06 3.60
CA ASN A 36 8.92 1.00 4.42
C ASN A 36 9.64 2.01 3.53
N ALA A 37 9.77 3.24 4.03
CA ALA A 37 10.57 4.24 3.36
C ALA A 37 12.02 3.76 3.35
N VAL A 38 12.63 3.76 2.18
CA VAL A 38 14.03 3.35 2.02
C VAL A 38 14.87 4.59 1.81
N GLU A 39 15.95 4.71 2.57
CA GLU A 39 17.00 5.66 2.24
C GLU A 39 17.75 5.10 1.04
N SER A 40 17.70 5.81 -0.08
CA SER A 40 18.60 5.54 -1.20
C SER A 40 19.63 6.65 -1.27
N GLU A 41 20.91 6.29 -1.31
CA GLU A 41 21.98 7.24 -1.63
C GLU A 41 21.80 7.68 -3.09
N GLY A 42 21.20 8.85 -3.29
CA GLY A 42 21.29 9.57 -4.56
C GLY A 42 22.71 10.11 -4.76
N GLU A 43 23.10 10.40 -6.00
CA GLU A 43 24.39 11.01 -6.34
C GLU A 43 24.58 12.42 -5.70
N ASP A 44 23.51 12.95 -5.11
CA ASP A 44 23.31 14.33 -4.63
C ASP A 44 23.23 14.44 -3.09
N GLY A 45 23.17 13.32 -2.38
CA GLY A 45 22.78 13.24 -0.97
C GLY A 45 21.52 12.39 -0.79
N THR A 46 21.38 11.78 0.38
CA THR A 46 20.33 10.81 0.72
C THR A 46 18.92 11.38 0.52
N GLU A 47 18.19 10.87 -0.48
CA GLU A 47 16.73 11.05 -0.55
C GLU A 47 16.06 9.79 0.01
N ALA A 48 15.29 9.98 1.09
CA ALA A 48 14.38 8.95 1.56
C ALA A 48 13.26 8.81 0.54
N LYS A 49 13.20 7.66 -0.15
CA LYS A 49 12.09 7.35 -1.03
C LYS A 49 10.86 7.01 -0.17
N PRO A 50 9.71 7.63 -0.44
CA PRO A 50 8.52 7.43 0.38
C PRO A 50 8.06 5.97 0.33
N ALA A 51 7.36 5.52 1.37
CA ALA A 51 6.68 4.24 1.35
C ALA A 51 5.52 4.24 0.34
N CYS A 52 5.14 3.05 -0.10
CA CYS A 52 4.00 2.82 -0.97
C CYS A 52 2.68 3.00 -0.19
N LEU A 53 1.52 3.05 -0.87
CA LEU A 53 0.26 3.48 -0.25
C LEU A 53 -0.16 2.62 0.95
N PHE A 54 0.03 1.30 0.86
CA PHE A 54 -0.19 0.41 2.00
C PHE A 54 0.89 0.60 3.08
N GLY A 55 2.15 0.79 2.69
CA GLY A 55 3.22 1.11 3.64
C GLY A 55 2.93 2.34 4.50
N GLN A 56 2.45 3.40 3.86
CA GLN A 56 2.01 4.62 4.53
C GLN A 56 0.79 4.37 5.42
N ALA A 57 -0.21 3.63 4.92
CA ALA A 57 -1.41 3.32 5.70
C ALA A 57 -1.09 2.53 6.98
N PHE A 58 -0.26 1.48 6.87
CA PHE A 58 0.14 0.66 8.02
C PHE A 58 0.97 1.47 9.02
N THR A 59 1.89 2.32 8.54
CA THR A 59 2.66 3.24 9.39
C THR A 59 1.75 4.22 10.15
N ASN A 60 0.79 4.84 9.47
CA ASN A 60 -0.14 5.80 10.09
C ASN A 60 -1.07 5.14 11.12
N LEU A 61 -1.40 3.86 10.92
CA LEU A 61 -2.16 3.04 11.89
C LEU A 61 -1.28 2.50 13.04
N GLY A 62 -0.02 2.94 13.15
CA GLY A 62 0.89 2.50 14.21
C GLY A 62 1.28 1.02 14.14
N SER A 63 1.14 0.42 12.96
CA SER A 63 1.37 -1.01 12.72
C SER A 63 2.23 -1.23 11.47
N PRO A 64 3.45 -0.68 11.40
CA PRO A 64 4.30 -0.79 10.20
C PRO A 64 4.53 -2.25 9.81
N ILE A 65 4.58 -2.51 8.49
CA ILE A 65 4.80 -3.85 7.96
C ILE A 65 6.27 -4.26 8.24
N PRO A 66 6.53 -5.43 8.84
CA PRO A 66 7.90 -5.88 9.10
C PRO A 66 8.73 -6.04 7.81
N ASP A 67 9.99 -5.61 7.82
CA ASP A 67 10.89 -5.61 6.65
C ASP A 67 11.01 -6.98 5.93
N LYS A 68 10.84 -8.09 6.66
CA LYS A 68 10.84 -9.44 6.07
C LYS A 68 9.71 -9.69 5.05
N HIS A 69 8.71 -8.80 5.01
CA HIS A 69 7.60 -8.82 4.06
C HIS A 69 7.76 -7.82 2.92
N GLU A 70 8.90 -7.13 2.86
CA GLU A 70 9.17 -6.17 1.79
C GLU A 70 9.12 -6.84 0.41
N GLY A 71 8.52 -6.15 -0.57
CA GLY A 71 8.29 -6.66 -1.93
C GLY A 71 7.26 -7.79 -2.07
N GLN A 72 6.64 -8.27 -0.98
CA GLN A 72 5.55 -9.25 -1.07
C GLN A 72 4.24 -8.56 -1.49
N PHE A 73 3.36 -9.29 -2.18
CA PHE A 73 2.01 -8.77 -2.47
C PHE A 73 1.18 -8.57 -1.19
N ILE A 74 0.50 -7.43 -1.08
CA ILE A 74 -0.26 -7.02 0.11
C ILE A 74 -1.32 -8.05 0.50
N GLN A 75 -1.96 -8.70 -0.47
CA GLN A 75 -2.94 -9.77 -0.21
C GLN A 75 -2.34 -10.96 0.57
N THR A 76 -1.05 -11.24 0.37
CA THR A 76 -0.29 -12.25 1.13
C THR A 76 0.08 -11.70 2.50
N VAL A 77 0.57 -10.45 2.55
CA VAL A 77 0.97 -9.78 3.80
C VAL A 77 -0.20 -9.71 4.78
N LEU A 78 -1.41 -9.35 4.33
CA LEU A 78 -2.62 -9.34 5.15
C LEU A 78 -2.86 -10.70 5.84
N GLY A 79 -2.70 -11.80 5.11
CA GLY A 79 -2.86 -13.15 5.65
C GLY A 79 -1.78 -13.51 6.68
N VAL A 80 -0.52 -13.17 6.40
CA VAL A 80 0.60 -13.47 7.32
C VAL A 80 0.54 -12.63 8.60
N LEU A 81 0.06 -11.39 8.51
CA LEU A 81 -0.16 -10.51 9.66
C LEU A 81 -1.44 -10.87 10.45
N GLY A 82 -2.21 -11.88 10.02
CA GLY A 82 -3.43 -12.29 10.70
C GLY A 82 -4.59 -11.30 10.56
N ILE A 83 -4.55 -10.41 9.56
CA ILE A 83 -5.62 -9.46 9.29
C ILE A 83 -6.80 -10.23 8.69
N ASN A 84 -7.85 -10.39 9.51
CA ASN A 84 -9.07 -11.05 9.06
C ASN A 84 -9.67 -10.25 7.90
N SER A 85 -9.79 -10.93 6.77
CA SER A 85 -10.24 -10.35 5.50
C SER A 85 -10.99 -11.38 4.68
N THR A 86 -11.94 -10.92 3.88
CA THR A 86 -12.61 -11.72 2.88
C THR A 86 -11.73 -11.90 1.63
N ARG A 87 -12.14 -12.78 0.73
CA ARG A 87 -11.48 -12.91 -0.57
C ARG A 87 -11.57 -11.62 -1.39
N ALA A 88 -12.71 -10.93 -1.36
CA ALA A 88 -12.93 -9.71 -2.11
C ALA A 88 -12.00 -8.58 -1.62
N GLU A 89 -11.87 -8.42 -0.31
CA GLU A 89 -10.96 -7.45 0.32
C GLU A 89 -9.49 -7.70 -0.03
N ARG A 90 -9.03 -8.96 0.00
CA ARG A 90 -7.68 -9.31 -0.45
C ARG A 90 -7.46 -9.01 -1.93
N CYS A 91 -8.43 -9.33 -2.79
CA CYS A 91 -8.34 -9.01 -4.21
C CYS A 91 -8.36 -7.50 -4.48
N TRP A 92 -9.18 -6.74 -3.74
CA TRP A 92 -9.20 -5.28 -3.81
C TRP A 92 -7.82 -4.71 -3.45
N ALA A 93 -7.24 -5.14 -2.33
CA ALA A 93 -5.93 -4.66 -1.90
C ALA A 93 -4.83 -5.01 -2.92
N GLY A 94 -4.83 -6.25 -3.41
CA GLY A 94 -3.92 -6.68 -4.48
C GLY A 94 -4.06 -5.85 -5.75
N ALA A 95 -5.28 -5.47 -6.14
CA ALA A 95 -5.52 -4.63 -7.31
C ALA A 95 -5.03 -3.18 -7.12
N VAL A 96 -5.19 -2.61 -5.92
CA VAL A 96 -4.64 -1.30 -5.59
C VAL A 96 -3.11 -1.31 -5.71
N GLN A 97 -2.45 -2.31 -5.12
CA GLN A 97 -1.00 -2.45 -5.22
C GLN A 97 -0.55 -2.65 -6.67
N ASP A 98 -1.15 -3.59 -7.41
CA ASP A 98 -0.81 -3.85 -8.81
C ASP A 98 -0.86 -2.56 -9.66
N LYS A 99 -1.89 -1.74 -9.45
CA LYS A 99 -2.02 -0.48 -10.20
C LYS A 99 -0.98 0.55 -9.78
N GLN A 100 -0.64 0.62 -8.50
CA GLN A 100 0.43 1.47 -8.02
C GLN A 100 1.80 1.07 -8.58
N ASP A 101 2.11 -0.23 -8.55
CA ASP A 101 3.33 -0.83 -9.11
C ASP A 101 3.45 -0.52 -10.62
N ASN A 102 2.31 -0.42 -11.31
CA ASN A 102 2.21 0.04 -12.70
C ASN A 102 2.15 1.58 -12.86
N SER A 103 2.69 2.35 -11.91
CA SER A 103 2.83 3.81 -11.96
C SER A 103 1.51 4.59 -12.11
N ARG A 104 0.38 4.01 -11.68
CA ARG A 104 -0.91 4.71 -11.68
C ARG A 104 -1.00 5.68 -10.52
N ARG A 105 -1.79 6.74 -10.71
CA ARG A 105 -2.13 7.67 -9.62
C ARG A 105 -2.92 6.93 -8.55
N TRP A 106 -2.78 7.32 -7.30
CA TRP A 106 -3.51 6.70 -6.19
C TRP A 106 -5.02 6.64 -6.40
N ARG A 107 -5.63 7.73 -6.87
CA ARG A 107 -7.07 7.75 -7.20
C ARG A 107 -7.43 6.72 -8.26
N GLU A 108 -6.61 6.58 -9.29
CA GLU A 108 -6.85 5.61 -10.38
C GLU A 108 -6.72 4.16 -9.89
N ALA A 109 -5.74 3.90 -9.02
CA ALA A 109 -5.53 2.58 -8.43
C ALA A 109 -6.73 2.15 -7.58
N VAL A 110 -7.21 3.02 -6.69
CA VAL A 110 -8.39 2.75 -5.86
C VAL A 110 -9.66 2.66 -6.69
N ALA A 111 -9.89 3.58 -7.64
CA ALA A 111 -11.08 3.53 -8.50
C ALA A 111 -11.12 2.26 -9.36
N PHE A 112 -9.97 1.77 -9.81
CA PHE A 112 -9.89 0.48 -10.50
C PHE A 112 -10.27 -0.67 -9.57
N ALA A 113 -9.71 -0.73 -8.36
CA ALA A 113 -10.00 -1.77 -7.38
C ALA A 113 -11.49 -1.76 -6.98
N ASP A 114 -12.08 -0.59 -6.71
CA ASP A 114 -13.50 -0.43 -6.38
C ASP A 114 -14.42 -0.96 -7.50
N ARG A 115 -14.01 -0.79 -8.77
CA ARG A 115 -14.79 -1.27 -9.92
C ARG A 115 -14.74 -2.79 -10.10
N ILE A 116 -13.59 -3.40 -9.85
CA ILE A 116 -13.36 -4.83 -10.13
C ILE A 116 -13.67 -5.72 -8.93
N TYR A 117 -13.38 -5.22 -7.72
CA TYR A 117 -13.55 -5.93 -6.46
C TYR A 117 -14.31 -5.04 -5.47
N PRO A 118 -15.59 -4.75 -5.71
CA PRO A 118 -16.36 -3.91 -4.83
C PRO A 118 -16.41 -4.51 -3.43
N ILE A 119 -16.03 -3.71 -2.45
CA ILE A 119 -16.07 -4.02 -1.02
C ILE A 119 -17.00 -3.02 -0.32
N SER A 120 -17.64 -3.47 0.75
CA SER A 120 -18.71 -2.73 1.47
C SER A 120 -18.19 -1.73 2.50
#